data_AF-A0A0D0C298-F1
#
_entry.id   AF-A0A0D0C298-F1
#
_cell.length_a   1.000
_cell.length_b   1.000
_cell.length_c   1.000
_cell.angle_alpha   90.00
_cell.angle_beta   90.00
_cell.angle_gamma   90.00
#
_symmetry.space_group_name_H-M   'P 1'
#
loop_
_entity.id
_entity.type
_entity.pdbx_description
1 polymer ?
#
loop_
_entity_poly.entity_id
_entity_poly.type
_entity_poly.pdbx_seq_one_letter_code
_entity_poly.pdbx_strand_id
1 'polypeptide(L)'
;MDNAPNNDTAMSELSRTLWEDCKFTFDPIDRRVCCLPHIYNICVQHMLDNYTDADFTHCPWTWKNLAGKVIDRDSYINSVCTDPIGYGRDVMHTVHLSGQRWTNFWETILSGNEQEWFINDTGDIVKLPVVQLLCDIRTRWDSTYYMINHMQALQQVCDDRPK
;
A
#
# COMPACT_ATOMS: atom_id res chain seq x y z
N MET A 1 -9.87 -11.98 5.54
CA MET A 1 -10.82 -12.99 5.03
C MET A 1 -11.50 -12.34 3.83
N ASP A 2 -11.11 -12.72 2.62
CA ASP A 2 -11.75 -12.22 1.40
C ASP A 2 -13.07 -12.97 1.23
N ASN A 3 -14.18 -12.28 1.46
CA ASN A 3 -15.52 -12.86 1.35
C ASN A 3 -16.09 -12.75 -0.07
N ALA A 4 -15.35 -12.17 -1.03
CA ALA A 4 -15.85 -11.99 -2.40
C ALA A 4 -16.18 -13.32 -3.10
N PRO A 5 -15.35 -14.39 -3.04
CA PRO A 5 -15.69 -15.68 -3.62
C PRO A 5 -16.87 -16.37 -2.91
N ASN A 6 -17.01 -16.14 -1.60
CA ASN A 6 -18.14 -16.59 -0.79
C ASN A 6 -19.43 -15.93 -1.29
N ASN A 7 -19.38 -14.62 -1.53
CA ASN A 7 -20.51 -13.86 -2.04
C ASN A 7 -20.90 -14.33 -3.45
N ASP A 8 -19.93 -14.56 -4.33
CA ASP A 8 -20.22 -15.04 -5.69
C ASP A 8 -20.92 -16.40 -5.67
N THR A 9 -20.46 -17.29 -4.79
CA THR A 9 -21.10 -18.60 -4.55
C THR A 9 -22.51 -18.42 -3.96
N ALA A 10 -22.67 -17.56 -2.95
CA ALA A 10 -23.95 -17.29 -2.31
C ALA A 10 -24.97 -16.67 -3.27
N MET A 11 -24.56 -15.72 -4.12
CA MET A 11 -25.41 -15.07 -5.13
C MET A 11 -25.81 -16.07 -6.23
N SER A 12 -24.90 -16.97 -6.63
CA SER A 12 -25.19 -18.04 -7.59
C SER A 12 -26.21 -19.05 -7.03
N GLU A 13 -26.04 -19.47 -5.78
CA GLU A 13 -27.01 -20.34 -5.10
C GLU A 13 -28.36 -19.64 -4.91
N LEU A 14 -28.38 -18.35 -4.54
CA LEU A 14 -29.61 -17.58 -4.43
C LEU A 14 -30.36 -17.50 -5.77
N SER A 15 -29.63 -17.26 -6.86
CA SER A 15 -30.18 -17.30 -8.22
C SER A 15 -30.84 -18.64 -8.53
N ARG A 16 -30.15 -19.74 -8.19
CA ARG A 16 -30.62 -21.10 -8.42
C ARG A 16 -31.90 -21.39 -7.62
N THR A 17 -31.92 -21.09 -6.32
CA THR A 17 -33.08 -21.29 -5.45
C THR A 17 -34.30 -20.47 -5.90
N LEU A 18 -34.11 -19.20 -6.27
CA LEU A 18 -35.21 -18.35 -6.76
C LEU A 18 -35.83 -18.88 -8.06
N TRP A 19 -35.02 -19.47 -8.93
CA TRP A 19 -35.50 -20.11 -10.15
C TRP A 19 -36.27 -21.42 -9.86
N GLU A 20 -35.72 -22.26 -8.99
CA GLU A 20 -36.31 -23.55 -8.64
C GLU A 20 -37.66 -23.36 -7.93
N ASP A 21 -37.71 -22.54 -6.87
CA ASP A 21 -38.85 -22.42 -5.97
C ASP A 21 -39.90 -21.42 -6.44
N CYS A 22 -39.48 -20.33 -7.10
CA CYS A 22 -40.35 -19.21 -7.44
C CYS A 22 -40.46 -18.93 -8.94
N LYS A 23 -39.70 -19.64 -9.80
CA LYS A 23 -39.57 -19.34 -11.24
C LYS A 23 -39.21 -17.88 -11.50
N PHE A 24 -38.46 -17.28 -10.57
CA PHE A 24 -38.02 -15.91 -10.65
C PHE A 24 -36.62 -15.83 -11.24
N THR A 25 -36.46 -15.05 -12.31
CA THR A 25 -35.15 -14.83 -12.92
C THR A 25 -34.38 -13.79 -12.12
N PHE A 26 -33.23 -14.20 -11.59
CA PHE A 26 -32.32 -13.36 -10.84
C PHE A 26 -30.94 -13.43 -11.50
N ASP A 27 -30.34 -12.28 -11.81
CA ASP A 27 -28.98 -12.24 -12.34
C ASP A 27 -28.00 -12.01 -11.17
N PRO A 28 -27.17 -13.01 -10.82
CA PRO A 28 -26.28 -12.91 -9.67
C PRO A 28 -25.14 -11.90 -9.86
N ILE A 29 -24.83 -11.50 -11.10
CA ILE A 29 -23.80 -10.52 -11.43
C ILE A 29 -24.39 -9.11 -11.35
N ASP A 30 -25.52 -8.88 -12.02
CA ASP A 30 -26.19 -7.56 -12.03
C ASP A 30 -26.73 -7.17 -10.64
N ARG A 31 -27.12 -8.16 -9.82
CA ARG A 31 -27.66 -7.95 -8.47
C ARG A 31 -26.63 -8.16 -7.36
N ARG A 32 -25.34 -8.20 -7.69
CA ARG A 32 -24.25 -8.39 -6.72
C ARG A 32 -24.26 -7.27 -5.68
N VAL A 33 -24.49 -7.63 -4.41
CA VAL A 33 -24.37 -6.69 -3.30
C VAL A 33 -22.89 -6.59 -2.92
N CYS A 34 -22.22 -5.54 -3.40
CA CYS A 34 -20.87 -5.20 -2.94
C CYS A 34 -20.96 -4.48 -1.59
N CYS A 35 -20.19 -4.95 -0.60
CA CYS A 35 -20.03 -4.16 0.62
C CYS A 35 -19.22 -2.90 0.32
N LEU A 36 -19.48 -1.82 1.06
CA LEU A 36 -18.79 -0.56 0.90
C LEU A 36 -17.24 -0.71 0.96
N PRO A 37 -16.65 -1.49 1.89
CA PRO A 37 -15.22 -1.75 1.88
C PRO A 37 -14.70 -2.44 0.61
N HIS A 38 -15.50 -3.30 -0.04
CA HIS A 38 -15.10 -3.95 -1.28
C HIS A 38 -15.06 -2.96 -2.45
N ILE A 39 -16.01 -2.02 -2.50
CA ILE A 39 -16.00 -0.92 -3.47
C ILE A 39 -14.75 -0.05 -3.28
N TYR A 40 -14.43 0.33 -2.04
CA TYR A 40 -13.20 1.06 -1.74
C TYR A 40 -11.96 0.29 -2.18
N ASN A 41 -11.90 -1.02 -1.91
CA ASN A 41 -10.77 -1.84 -2.37
C ASN A 41 -10.63 -1.80 -3.89
N ILE A 42 -11.72 -1.99 -4.64
CA ILE A 42 -11.70 -1.92 -6.10
C ILE A 42 -11.21 -0.54 -6.58
N CYS A 43 -11.75 0.55 -6.03
CA CYS A 43 -11.34 1.90 -6.39
C CYS A 43 -9.85 2.13 -6.12
N VAL A 44 -9.35 1.74 -4.95
CA VAL A 44 -7.93 1.89 -4.59
C VAL A 44 -7.05 1.06 -5.51
N GLN A 45 -7.40 -0.21 -5.78
CA GLN A 45 -6.61 -1.05 -6.68
C GLN A 45 -6.55 -0.45 -8.10
N HIS A 46 -7.67 0.06 -8.63
CA HIS A 46 -7.65 0.77 -9.92
C HIS A 46 -6.77 2.02 -9.90
N MET A 47 -6.81 2.81 -8.83
CA MET A 47 -5.94 3.98 -8.69
C MET A 47 -4.46 3.59 -8.66
N LEU A 48 -4.12 2.52 -7.94
CA LEU A 48 -2.75 2.03 -7.83
C LEU A 48 -2.24 1.44 -9.15
N ASP A 49 -3.08 0.67 -9.85
CA ASP A 49 -2.71 0.02 -11.12
C ASP A 49 -2.45 1.04 -12.25
N ASN A 50 -3.03 2.23 -12.17
CA ASN A 50 -2.86 3.30 -13.16
C ASN A 50 -1.99 4.47 -12.64
N TYR A 51 -1.41 4.34 -11.43
CA TYR A 51 -0.70 5.44 -10.78
C TYR A 51 0.52 5.90 -11.59
N THR A 52 1.27 4.97 -12.18
CA THR A 52 2.45 5.26 -12.99
C THR A 52 2.14 5.98 -14.31
N ASP A 53 0.88 5.87 -14.76
CA ASP A 53 0.37 6.46 -16.00
C ASP A 53 -0.47 7.73 -15.74
N ALA A 54 -0.40 8.29 -14.53
CA ALA A 54 -1.16 9.47 -14.15
C ALA A 54 -0.83 10.69 -15.05
N ASP A 55 -1.87 11.41 -15.46
CA ASP A 55 -1.74 12.60 -16.30
C ASP A 55 -1.47 13.86 -15.45
N PHE A 56 -0.30 14.48 -15.67
CA PHE A 56 0.14 15.70 -15.00
C PHE A 56 0.13 16.94 -15.92
N THR A 57 -0.47 16.86 -17.11
CA THR A 57 -0.51 17.95 -18.10
C THR A 57 -1.11 19.24 -17.54
N HIS A 58 -2.10 19.13 -16.65
CA HIS A 58 -2.78 20.25 -16.01
C HIS A 58 -2.15 20.68 -14.67
N CYS A 59 -1.06 20.03 -14.23
CA CYS A 59 -0.36 20.40 -13.01
C CYS A 59 0.60 21.58 -13.26
N PRO A 60 0.79 22.47 -12.27
CA PRO A 60 1.83 23.50 -12.32
C PRO A 60 3.22 22.89 -12.53
N TRP A 61 4.12 23.66 -13.17
CA TRP A 61 5.53 23.26 -13.37
C TRP A 61 6.27 23.01 -12.06
N THR A 62 5.87 23.70 -10.98
CA THR A 62 6.42 23.49 -9.65
C THR A 62 5.34 23.64 -8.58
N TRP A 63 5.50 22.94 -7.47
CA TRP A 63 4.65 23.11 -6.28
C TRP A 63 5.47 22.86 -5.01
N LYS A 64 4.92 23.25 -3.85
CA LYS A 64 5.53 22.94 -2.55
C LYS A 64 4.82 21.75 -1.92
N ASN A 65 5.59 20.80 -1.39
CA ASN A 65 5.03 19.73 -0.57
C ASN A 65 4.71 20.24 0.85
N LEU A 66 4.21 19.35 1.71
CA LEU A 66 3.90 19.65 3.11
C LEU A 66 5.11 20.15 3.92
N ALA A 67 6.33 19.77 3.52
CA ALA A 67 7.58 20.23 4.13
C ALA A 67 8.09 21.56 3.54
N GLY A 68 7.32 22.20 2.64
CA GLY A 68 7.72 23.44 1.97
C GLY A 68 8.79 23.27 0.88
N LYS A 69 9.24 22.04 0.60
CA LYS A 69 10.21 21.72 -0.45
C LYS A 69 9.56 21.92 -1.81
N VAL A 70 10.25 22.66 -2.68
CA VAL A 70 9.84 22.84 -4.08
C VAL A 70 10.07 21.54 -4.83
N ILE A 71 9.00 21.04 -5.44
CA ILE A 71 8.99 19.88 -6.33
C ILE A 71 8.90 20.40 -7.76
N ASP A 72 9.84 19.94 -8.59
CA ASP A 72 9.79 20.12 -10.04
C ASP A 72 8.91 19.03 -10.67
N ARG A 73 8.03 19.44 -11.60
CA ARG A 73 7.05 18.54 -12.21
C ARG A 73 7.71 17.40 -12.97
N ASP A 74 8.70 17.69 -13.81
CA ASP A 74 9.29 16.68 -14.68
C ASP A 74 10.14 15.69 -13.85
N SER A 75 10.83 16.19 -12.81
CA SER A 75 11.48 15.35 -11.80
C SER A 75 10.47 14.44 -11.09
N TYR A 76 9.31 14.97 -10.70
CA TYR A 76 8.27 14.20 -10.03
C TYR A 76 7.69 13.11 -10.94
N ILE A 77 7.35 13.46 -12.20
CA ILE A 77 6.84 12.52 -13.20
C ILE A 77 7.85 11.38 -13.39
N ASN A 78 9.14 11.70 -13.55
CA ASN A 78 10.17 10.67 -13.70
C ASN A 78 10.21 9.72 -12.49
N SER A 79 10.08 10.23 -11.26
CA SER A 79 10.00 9.40 -10.06
C SER A 79 8.71 8.56 -9.99
N VAL A 80 7.58 9.06 -10.48
CA VAL A 80 6.32 8.30 -10.55
C VAL A 80 6.43 7.17 -11.56
N CYS A 81 6.99 7.43 -12.74
CA CYS A 81 7.17 6.43 -13.79
C CYS A 81 8.12 5.28 -13.40
N THR A 82 8.98 5.47 -12.38
CA THR A 82 9.82 4.38 -11.85
C THR A 82 9.09 3.39 -10.93
N ASP A 83 7.76 3.52 -10.79
CA ASP A 83 6.93 2.71 -9.91
C ASP A 83 7.44 2.67 -8.45
N PRO A 84 7.36 3.80 -7.72
CA PRO A 84 7.84 3.88 -6.34
C PRO A 84 7.06 2.96 -5.39
N ILE A 85 5.82 2.60 -5.73
CA ILE A 85 4.99 1.69 -4.95
C ILE A 85 5.48 0.25 -5.14
N GLY A 86 5.74 -0.16 -6.39
CA GLY A 86 6.37 -1.44 -6.71
C GLY A 86 7.73 -1.59 -6.03
N TYR A 87 8.58 -0.57 -6.08
CA TYR A 87 9.85 -0.57 -5.36
C TYR A 87 9.66 -0.76 -3.84
N GLY A 88 8.65 -0.10 -3.26
CA GLY A 88 8.28 -0.30 -1.86
C GLY A 88 7.90 -1.75 -1.55
N ARG A 89 7.08 -2.38 -2.42
CA ARG A 89 6.71 -3.79 -2.31
C ARG A 89 7.95 -4.70 -2.38
N ASP A 90 8.92 -4.41 -3.25
CA ASP A 90 10.13 -5.21 -3.38
C ASP A 90 11.03 -5.14 -2.15
N VAL A 91 11.20 -3.95 -1.56
CA VAL A 91 11.91 -3.77 -0.29
C VAL A 91 11.24 -4.60 0.80
N MET A 92 9.92 -4.47 0.91
CA MET A 92 9.09 -5.21 1.87
C MET A 92 9.23 -6.72 1.71
N HIS A 93 9.10 -7.22 0.48
CA HIS A 93 9.30 -8.63 0.18
C HIS A 93 10.70 -9.06 0.60
N THR A 94 11.74 -8.30 0.25
CA THR A 94 13.14 -8.61 0.55
C THR A 94 13.42 -8.74 2.05
N VAL A 95 12.86 -7.83 2.86
CA VAL A 95 12.97 -7.87 4.33
C VAL A 95 12.25 -9.10 4.89
N HIS A 96 11.09 -9.45 4.32
CA HIS A 96 10.30 -10.60 4.76
C HIS A 96 10.70 -11.95 4.15
N LEU A 97 11.63 -12.00 3.19
CA LEU A 97 12.08 -13.25 2.56
C LEU A 97 12.69 -14.26 3.55
N SER A 98 13.17 -13.79 4.71
CA SER A 98 13.66 -14.66 5.79
C SER A 98 13.31 -14.06 7.15
N GLY A 99 12.84 -14.90 8.06
CA GLY A 99 12.59 -14.50 9.46
C GLY A 99 13.82 -13.83 10.09
N GLN A 100 15.03 -14.25 9.71
CA GLN A 100 16.26 -13.63 10.20
C GLN A 100 16.43 -12.19 9.72
N ARG A 101 16.03 -11.86 8.48
CA ARG A 101 16.13 -10.49 7.96
C ARG A 101 15.18 -9.56 8.67
N TRP A 102 13.97 -10.04 8.95
CA TRP A 102 12.99 -9.32 9.76
C TRP A 102 13.50 -9.12 11.21
N THR A 103 14.05 -10.16 11.84
CA THR A 103 14.63 -10.04 13.20
C THR A 103 15.78 -9.04 13.22
N ASN A 104 16.72 -9.13 12.27
CA ASN A 104 17.85 -8.20 12.18
C ASN A 104 17.36 -6.76 11.96
N PHE A 105 16.37 -6.55 11.10
CA PHE A 105 15.78 -5.23 10.86
C PHE A 105 15.18 -4.66 12.16
N TRP A 106 14.47 -5.50 12.92
CA TRP A 106 13.90 -5.12 14.22
C TRP A 106 14.96 -4.78 15.27
N GLU A 107 16.00 -5.61 15.35
CA GLU A 107 17.14 -5.39 16.26
C GLU A 107 17.90 -4.10 15.93
N THR A 108 18.04 -3.75 14.64
CA THR A 108 18.63 -2.48 14.21
C THR A 108 17.82 -1.29 14.71
N ILE A 109 16.48 -1.34 14.64
CA ILE A 109 15.64 -0.25 15.15
C ILE A 109 15.79 -0.11 16.67
N LEU A 110 15.72 -1.23 17.40
CA LEU A 110 15.83 -1.21 18.86
C LEU A 110 17.19 -0.71 19.32
N SER A 111 18.26 -1.30 18.77
CA SER A 111 19.64 -0.95 19.12
C SER A 111 19.98 0.48 18.69
N GLY A 112 19.55 0.89 17.49
CA GLY A 112 19.78 2.25 17.00
C GLY A 112 19.03 3.31 17.79
N ASN A 113 17.84 3.00 18.32
CA ASN A 113 17.11 3.90 19.21
C ASN A 113 17.75 4.01 20.60
N GLU A 114 18.34 2.92 21.10
CA GLU A 114 19.07 2.90 22.37
C GLU A 114 20.40 3.66 22.25
N GLN A 115 21.08 3.51 21.11
CA GLN A 115 22.40 4.07 20.84
C GLN A 115 22.37 5.42 20.09
N GLU A 116 21.18 5.98 19.87
CA GLU A 116 20.98 7.30 19.27
C GLU A 116 21.59 7.44 17.85
N TRP A 117 21.48 6.38 17.04
CA TRP A 117 22.04 6.33 15.68
C TRP A 117 21.27 7.17 14.64
N PHE A 118 19.98 7.40 14.87
CA PHE A 118 19.10 8.02 13.88
C PHE A 118 19.06 9.53 14.04
N ILE A 119 19.17 10.22 12.91
CA ILE A 119 19.30 11.68 12.87
C ILE A 119 18.31 12.22 11.85
N ASN A 120 17.61 13.30 12.17
CA ASN A 120 16.70 13.94 11.21
C ASN A 120 17.45 14.85 10.22
N ASP A 121 16.71 15.43 9.27
CA ASP A 121 17.29 16.36 8.29
C ASP A 121 17.94 17.61 8.91
N THR A 122 17.62 17.96 10.17
CA THR A 122 18.22 19.10 10.90
C THR A 122 19.46 18.73 11.70
N GLY A 123 19.85 17.45 11.75
CA GLY A 123 21.01 16.97 12.50
C GLY A 123 20.71 16.58 13.95
N ASP A 124 19.44 16.61 14.38
CA ASP A 124 19.03 16.22 15.72
C ASP A 124 18.82 14.71 15.81
N ILE A 125 19.22 14.14 16.94
CA ILE A 125 18.97 12.73 17.27
C ILE A 125 17.46 12.51 17.38
N VAL A 126 16.96 11.49 16.69
CA VAL A 126 15.56 11.07 16.72
C VAL A 126 15.44 9.61 17.08
N LYS A 127 14.31 9.25 17.68
CA LYS A 127 13.95 7.84 17.87
C LYS A 127 12.94 7.45 16.82
N LEU A 128 13.23 6.38 16.10
CA LEU A 128 12.31 5.80 15.12
C LEU A 128 11.19 5.06 15.84
N PRO A 129 9.96 5.08 15.30
CA PRO A 129 8.87 4.30 15.87
C PRO A 129 9.16 2.80 15.75
N VAL A 130 8.88 2.05 16.81
CA VAL A 130 9.04 0.60 16.86
C VAL A 130 7.78 -0.04 16.25
N VAL A 131 7.68 0.00 14.92
CA VAL A 131 6.51 -0.49 14.16
C VAL A 131 6.94 -1.53 13.12
N GLN A 132 6.16 -2.59 12.99
CA GLN A 132 6.46 -3.64 12.00
C GLN A 132 6.20 -3.12 10.59
N LEU A 133 7.14 -3.35 9.67
CA LEU A 133 6.91 -3.18 8.25
C LEU A 133 5.77 -4.09 7.77
N LEU A 134 4.73 -3.52 7.17
CA LEU A 134 3.52 -4.26 6.77
C LEU A 134 3.53 -4.57 5.27
N CYS A 135 3.29 -5.83 4.89
CA CYS A 135 3.12 -6.19 3.49
C CYS A 135 1.84 -5.56 2.91
N ASP A 136 1.93 -5.20 1.64
CA ASP A 136 0.75 -4.88 0.85
C ASP A 136 -0.09 -6.14 0.60
N ILE A 137 -1.41 -6.04 0.83
CA ILE A 137 -2.36 -7.14 0.69
C ILE A 137 -3.47 -6.68 -0.27
N ARG A 138 -3.48 -7.25 -1.48
CA ARG A 138 -4.40 -6.86 -2.56
C ARG A 138 -5.89 -6.84 -2.20
N THR A 139 -6.31 -7.65 -1.23
CA THR A 139 -7.70 -7.76 -0.77
C THR A 139 -8.08 -6.76 0.32
N ARG A 140 -7.13 -5.90 0.74
CA ARG A 140 -7.28 -4.95 1.83
C ARG A 140 -6.99 -3.54 1.32
N TRP A 141 -8.00 -2.68 1.31
CA TRP A 141 -7.93 -1.36 0.68
C TRP A 141 -6.91 -0.40 1.32
N ASP A 142 -6.58 -0.59 2.59
CA ASP A 142 -5.69 0.24 3.39
C ASP A 142 -4.25 -0.32 3.48
N SER A 143 -3.96 -1.52 2.95
CA SER A 143 -2.64 -2.15 3.14
C SER A 143 -1.51 -1.35 2.50
N THR A 144 -1.72 -0.82 1.30
CA THR A 144 -0.71 -0.02 0.59
C THR A 144 -0.40 1.26 1.36
N TYR A 145 -1.43 1.89 1.94
CA TYR A 145 -1.26 3.07 2.79
C TYR A 145 -0.40 2.77 4.01
N TYR A 146 -0.71 1.69 4.74
CA TYR A 146 0.09 1.30 5.91
C TYR A 146 1.53 0.92 5.55
N MET A 147 1.72 0.20 4.44
CA MET A 147 3.05 -0.11 3.92
C MET A 147 3.87 1.16 3.69
N ILE A 148 3.33 2.12 2.92
CA ILE A 148 4.02 3.37 2.59
C ILE A 148 4.34 4.19 3.84
N ASN A 149 3.39 4.36 4.75
CA ASN A 149 3.62 5.15 5.97
C ASN A 149 4.68 4.52 6.88
N HIS A 150 4.67 3.18 7.03
CA HIS A 150 5.66 2.50 7.84
C HIS A 150 7.04 2.57 7.19
N MET A 151 7.14 2.45 5.86
CA MET A 151 8.40 2.64 5.15
C MET A 151 8.93 4.07 5.30
N GLN A 152 8.08 5.09 5.17
CA GLN A 152 8.48 6.49 5.37
C GLN A 152 8.97 6.73 6.80
N ALA A 153 8.27 6.19 7.79
CA ALA A 153 8.66 6.32 9.20
C ALA A 153 9.98 5.60 9.53
N LEU A 154 10.35 4.59 8.74
CA LEU A 154 11.54 3.76 8.94
C LEU A 154 12.60 3.97 7.85
N GLN A 155 12.49 5.05 7.08
CA GLN A 155 13.28 5.26 5.87
C GLN A 155 14.80 5.13 6.13
N GLN A 156 15.29 5.67 7.25
CA GLN A 156 16.72 5.61 7.60
C GLN A 156 17.26 4.18 7.70
N VAL A 157 16.44 3.22 8.14
CA VAL A 157 16.83 1.79 8.22
C VAL A 157 16.68 1.10 6.87
N CYS A 158 15.71 1.53 6.05
CA CYS A 158 15.48 0.98 4.71
C CYS A 158 16.57 1.39 3.71
N ASP A 159 17.14 2.59 3.87
CA ASP A 159 18.16 3.14 2.98
C ASP A 159 19.59 2.65 3.33
N ASP A 160 19.82 2.22 4.58
CA ASP A 160 21.08 1.64 5.08
C ASP A 160 21.33 0.19 4.61
N ARG A 161 21.18 -0.07 3.30
CA ARG A 161 21.72 -1.31 2.74
C ARG A 161 23.26 -1.25 2.76
N PRO A 162 23.95 -2.25 3.34
CA PRO A 162 25.38 -2.37 3.13
C PRO A 162 25.63 -2.57 1.63
N LYS A 163 26.48 -1.71 1.07
CA LYS A 163 27.02 -1.85 -0.30
C LYS A 163 27.87 -3.11 -0.40
#